data_AF-A0A9D9CV58-F1
#
_entry.id   AF-A0A9D9CV58-F1
#
_cell.length_a   1.000
_cell.length_b   1.000
_cell.length_c   1.000
_cell.angle_alpha   90.00
_cell.angle_beta   90.00
_cell.angle_gamma   90.00
#
_symmetry.space_group_name_H-M   'P 1'
#
loop_
_entity.id
_entity.type
_entity.pdbx_description
1 polymer ?
#
loop_
_entity_poly.entity_id
_entity_poly.type
_entity_poly.pdbx_seq_one_letter_code
_entity_poly.pdbx_strand_id
1 'polypeptide(L)'
;RKDLQEKLESKGKNQLDWKVPTHEVNEPWNNEILNAIGYYGLDNQEYHKVKVIYVPCLLDGNDGIFNMSYYDLLPGLDLTVFASYYEPWGYTPLESVAFGVPTITTDKAGFGLWVKKESKKSDSISNGVAVVNRTDFNFDEVASRIENEVVSFSKMKDADVAKISEKAKTFADKASWDKFIASYVEAYDKALAKGAKKSAAKKAPSAKQTTETVEKPKRRSCAKKK
;
A
#
# COMPACT_ATOMS: atom_id res chain seq x y z
N ARG A 1 -28.71 5.76 12.25
CA ARG A 1 -29.13 6.09 10.87
C ARG A 1 -30.38 5.33 10.42
N LYS A 2 -31.48 5.46 11.18
CA LYS A 2 -32.78 4.85 10.84
C LYS A 2 -33.46 5.57 9.67
N ASP A 3 -33.28 6.89 9.61
CA ASP A 3 -33.67 7.76 8.51
C ASP A 3 -33.25 7.21 7.12
N LEU A 4 -32.00 6.74 7.01
CA LEU A 4 -31.47 6.17 5.78
C LEU A 4 -32.12 4.83 5.45
N GLN A 5 -32.28 3.96 6.44
CA GLN A 5 -32.93 2.65 6.29
C GLN A 5 -34.38 2.81 5.82
N GLU A 6 -35.15 3.68 6.48
CA GLU A 6 -36.54 4.01 6.10
C GLU A 6 -36.62 4.58 4.69
N LYS A 7 -35.64 5.40 4.28
CA LYS A 7 -35.57 5.90 2.91
C LYS A 7 -35.31 4.78 1.90
N LEU A 8 -34.41 3.85 2.19
CA LEU A 8 -34.13 2.72 1.31
C LEU A 8 -35.36 1.82 1.16
N GLU A 9 -36.04 1.51 2.28
CA GLU A 9 -37.28 0.73 2.29
C GLU A 9 -38.42 1.42 1.51
N SER A 10 -38.54 2.74 1.64
CA SER A 10 -39.53 3.55 0.92
C SER A 10 -39.15 3.86 -0.54
N LYS A 11 -38.06 3.29 -1.06
CA LYS A 11 -37.53 3.52 -2.41
C LYS A 11 -37.27 5.00 -2.71
N GLY A 12 -36.73 5.72 -1.73
CA GLY A 12 -36.22 7.08 -1.93
C GLY A 12 -37.23 8.21 -1.72
N LYS A 13 -38.47 7.90 -1.29
CA LYS A 13 -39.53 8.91 -1.11
C LYS A 13 -39.25 9.93 0.00
N ASN A 14 -38.49 9.53 1.03
CA ASN A 14 -38.17 10.41 2.15
C ASN A 14 -36.94 11.28 1.85
N GLN A 15 -36.92 12.51 2.34
CA GLN A 15 -35.74 13.36 2.28
C GLN A 15 -34.74 12.94 3.35
N LEU A 16 -33.43 13.01 3.05
CA LEU A 16 -32.38 12.88 4.05
C LEU A 16 -31.82 14.24 4.35
N ASP A 17 -31.68 14.55 5.63
CA ASP A 17 -30.98 15.74 6.09
C ASP A 17 -29.49 15.63 5.77
N TRP A 18 -28.92 14.42 5.90
CA TRP A 18 -27.52 14.16 5.59
C TRP A 18 -27.36 13.05 4.53
N LYS A 19 -26.96 13.48 3.32
CA LYS A 19 -26.89 12.62 2.12
C LYS A 19 -25.55 11.91 1.90
N VAL A 20 -24.53 12.18 2.73
CA VAL A 20 -23.15 11.74 2.48
C VAL A 20 -22.78 10.51 3.32
N PRO A 21 -22.74 10.55 4.66
CA PRO A 21 -22.38 9.38 5.43
C PRO A 21 -23.49 8.34 5.37
N THR A 22 -23.17 7.07 5.62
CA THR A 22 -24.15 5.99 5.81
C THR A 22 -24.45 5.70 7.27
N HIS A 23 -23.54 6.08 8.17
CA HIS A 23 -23.61 5.85 9.62
C HIS A 23 -23.53 7.16 10.40
N GLU A 24 -23.89 7.13 11.69
CA GLU A 24 -23.65 8.25 12.59
C GLU A 24 -22.17 8.31 12.92
N VAL A 25 -21.58 9.48 12.74
CA VAL A 25 -20.17 9.74 13.02
C VAL A 25 -20.10 10.47 14.35
N ASN A 26 -19.33 9.93 15.29
CA ASN A 26 -19.06 10.63 16.54
C ASN A 26 -18.25 11.90 16.25
N GLU A 27 -18.66 13.02 16.83
CA GLU A 27 -18.06 14.34 16.59
C GLU A 27 -17.86 14.69 15.10
N PRO A 28 -18.95 14.82 14.34
CA PRO A 28 -18.87 14.97 12.88
C PRO A 28 -18.10 16.23 12.43
N TRP A 29 -18.11 17.28 13.25
CA TRP A 29 -17.40 18.54 13.01
C TRP A 29 -15.87 18.41 13.14
N ASN A 30 -15.38 17.39 13.85
CA ASN A 30 -13.95 17.09 14.00
C ASN A 30 -13.47 16.03 13.00
N ASN A 31 -14.37 15.50 12.14
CA ASN A 31 -14.01 14.46 11.20
C ASN A 31 -13.40 15.06 9.92
N GLU A 32 -12.13 14.75 9.66
CA GLU A 32 -11.37 15.30 8.53
C GLU A 32 -12.00 14.99 7.16
N ILE A 33 -12.58 13.80 6.99
CA ILE A 33 -13.22 13.38 5.73
C ILE A 33 -14.48 14.21 5.47
N LEU A 34 -15.35 14.32 6.48
CA LEU A 34 -16.57 15.12 6.37
C LEU A 34 -16.27 16.60 6.17
N ASN A 35 -15.26 17.13 6.86
CA ASN A 35 -14.80 18.51 6.69
C ASN A 35 -14.27 18.76 5.28
N ALA A 36 -13.49 17.84 4.72
CA ALA A 36 -13.01 17.94 3.34
C ALA A 36 -14.17 17.91 2.33
N ILE A 37 -15.11 16.97 2.49
CA ILE A 37 -16.31 16.89 1.65
C ILE A 37 -17.11 18.20 1.69
N GLY A 38 -17.31 18.76 2.90
CA GLY A 38 -18.00 20.03 3.09
C GLY A 38 -17.24 21.20 2.45
N TYR A 39 -15.91 21.26 2.62
CA TYR A 39 -15.06 22.29 2.03
C TYR A 39 -15.15 22.32 0.49
N TYR A 40 -15.20 21.16 -0.15
CA TYR A 40 -15.36 21.04 -1.61
C TYR A 40 -16.81 21.11 -2.11
N GLY A 41 -17.79 21.29 -1.21
CA GLY A 41 -19.20 21.39 -1.58
C GLY A 41 -19.79 20.11 -2.16
N LEU A 42 -19.30 18.94 -1.72
CA LEU A 42 -19.72 17.63 -2.21
C LEU A 42 -20.95 17.11 -1.46
N ASP A 43 -22.08 17.80 -1.60
CA ASP A 43 -23.30 17.59 -0.81
C ASP A 43 -24.35 16.68 -1.48
N ASN A 44 -23.99 16.06 -2.61
CA ASN A 44 -24.85 15.20 -3.43
C ASN A 44 -26.12 15.88 -3.98
N GLN A 45 -26.16 17.22 -4.18
CA GLN A 45 -27.25 17.82 -4.96
C GLN A 45 -27.39 17.21 -6.35
N GLU A 46 -28.59 17.22 -6.91
CA GLU A 46 -28.92 16.56 -8.18
C GLU A 46 -28.00 16.96 -9.34
N TYR A 47 -27.64 18.24 -9.44
CA TYR A 47 -26.79 18.77 -10.51
C TYR A 47 -25.32 18.30 -10.45
N HIS A 48 -24.84 17.77 -9.31
CA HIS A 48 -23.48 17.21 -9.24
C HIS A 48 -23.38 15.89 -10.00
N LYS A 49 -22.43 15.77 -10.93
CA LYS A 49 -22.20 14.51 -11.67
C LYS A 49 -21.50 13.44 -10.83
N VAL A 50 -20.68 13.87 -9.87
CA VAL A 50 -20.01 13.00 -8.91
C VAL A 50 -20.79 13.00 -7.61
N LYS A 51 -21.11 11.83 -7.10
CA LYS A 51 -21.74 11.64 -5.79
C LYS A 51 -20.73 10.99 -4.85
N VAL A 52 -20.78 11.35 -3.57
CA VAL A 52 -19.91 10.83 -2.53
C VAL A 52 -20.73 10.11 -1.48
N ILE A 53 -20.34 8.88 -1.17
CA ILE A 53 -20.91 8.10 -0.07
C ILE A 53 -19.76 7.81 0.90
N TYR A 54 -19.91 8.22 2.16
CA TYR A 54 -18.92 7.95 3.20
C TYR A 54 -19.41 6.82 4.11
N VAL A 55 -18.63 5.74 4.20
CA VAL A 55 -18.97 4.54 4.97
C VAL A 55 -17.98 4.38 6.11
N PRO A 56 -18.24 4.94 7.31
CA PRO A 56 -17.29 4.95 8.43
C PRO A 56 -17.37 3.66 9.28
N CYS A 57 -17.49 2.51 8.64
CA CYS A 57 -17.55 1.20 9.30
C CYS A 57 -16.87 0.14 8.45
N LEU A 58 -16.51 -0.99 9.07
CA LEU A 58 -16.04 -2.16 8.34
C LEU A 58 -17.22 -2.81 7.62
N LEU A 59 -16.96 -3.34 6.42
CA LEU A 59 -17.92 -4.10 5.63
C LEU A 59 -17.80 -5.58 6.02
N ASP A 60 -18.42 -5.97 7.14
CA ASP A 60 -18.41 -7.34 7.66
C ASP A 60 -19.69 -8.13 7.31
N GLY A 61 -20.57 -7.54 6.51
CA GLY A 61 -21.88 -8.09 6.17
C GLY A 61 -23.01 -7.73 7.12
N ASN A 62 -22.73 -7.00 8.21
CA ASN A 62 -23.71 -6.66 9.24
C ASN A 62 -23.74 -5.15 9.58
N ASP A 63 -23.43 -4.28 8.61
CA ASP A 63 -23.42 -2.82 8.81
C ASP A 63 -24.83 -2.21 8.85
N GLY A 64 -25.86 -2.95 8.46
CA GLY A 64 -27.26 -2.50 8.48
C GLY A 64 -27.65 -1.57 7.33
N ILE A 65 -26.72 -1.22 6.43
CA ILE A 65 -27.00 -0.46 5.20
C ILE A 65 -26.73 -1.33 3.97
N PHE A 66 -25.48 -1.77 3.77
CA PHE A 66 -25.12 -2.64 2.65
C PHE A 66 -25.39 -4.11 2.96
N ASN A 67 -25.05 -4.55 4.18
CA ASN A 67 -25.09 -5.95 4.60
C ASN A 67 -24.34 -6.88 3.62
N MET A 68 -23.20 -6.39 3.12
CA MET A 68 -22.30 -7.15 2.24
C MET A 68 -20.90 -7.14 2.84
N SER A 69 -20.17 -8.25 2.71
CA SER A 69 -18.78 -8.29 3.13
C SER A 69 -17.92 -7.46 2.18
N TYR A 70 -16.76 -6.99 2.65
CA TYR A 70 -15.77 -6.31 1.82
C TYR A 70 -15.46 -7.09 0.53
N TYR A 71 -15.32 -8.42 0.64
CA TYR A 71 -14.97 -9.29 -0.49
C TYR A 71 -16.13 -9.53 -1.47
N ASP A 72 -17.39 -9.33 -1.04
CA ASP A 72 -18.54 -9.38 -1.93
C ASP A 72 -18.77 -8.03 -2.64
N LEU A 73 -18.46 -6.93 -1.97
CA LEU A 73 -18.63 -5.58 -2.51
C LEU A 73 -17.50 -5.21 -3.48
N LEU A 74 -16.25 -5.55 -3.16
CA LEU A 74 -15.07 -5.17 -3.94
C LEU A 74 -15.17 -5.55 -5.43
N PRO A 75 -15.57 -6.77 -5.83
CA PRO A 75 -15.72 -7.14 -7.24
C PRO A 75 -16.80 -6.34 -7.99
N GLY A 76 -17.71 -5.69 -7.26
CA GLY A 76 -18.73 -4.81 -7.82
C GLY A 76 -18.24 -3.39 -8.12
N LEU A 77 -16.99 -3.06 -7.76
CA LEU A 77 -16.39 -1.77 -8.07
C LEU A 77 -15.75 -1.79 -9.47
N ASP A 78 -15.94 -0.72 -10.24
CA ASP A 78 -15.31 -0.58 -11.55
C ASP A 78 -13.83 -0.17 -11.50
N LEU A 79 -13.46 0.59 -10.46
CA LEU A 79 -12.14 1.19 -10.30
C LEU A 79 -11.89 1.47 -8.81
N THR A 80 -10.65 1.27 -8.36
CA THR A 80 -10.20 1.61 -7.00
C THR A 80 -9.09 2.64 -7.03
N VAL A 81 -9.04 3.50 -6.02
CA VAL A 81 -8.03 4.57 -5.89
C VAL A 81 -7.44 4.55 -4.47
N PHE A 82 -6.17 4.20 -4.36
CA PHE A 82 -5.40 4.20 -3.12
C PHE A 82 -4.23 5.19 -3.23
N ALA A 83 -4.53 6.47 -3.02
CA ALA A 83 -3.58 7.58 -3.18
C ALA A 83 -2.63 7.72 -1.97
N SER A 84 -2.09 6.62 -1.48
CA SER A 84 -1.34 6.53 -0.22
C SER A 84 -0.05 7.36 -0.26
N TYR A 85 0.24 8.07 0.83
CA TYR A 85 1.52 8.75 1.05
C TYR A 85 2.52 7.86 1.81
N TYR A 86 2.01 6.97 2.66
CA TYR A 86 2.80 6.00 3.41
C TYR A 86 2.10 4.64 3.44
N GLU A 87 2.63 3.69 2.70
CA GLU A 87 2.07 2.33 2.62
C GLU A 87 3.21 1.33 2.35
N PRO A 88 3.74 0.65 3.38
CA PRO A 88 4.95 -0.16 3.24
C PRO A 88 4.86 -1.25 2.17
N TRP A 89 3.67 -1.81 1.99
CA TRP A 89 3.35 -2.73 0.91
C TRP A 89 2.15 -2.21 0.12
N GLY A 90 0.94 -2.57 0.54
CA GLY A 90 -0.28 -2.24 -0.20
C GLY A 90 -1.08 -3.49 -0.47
N TYR A 91 -1.74 -3.98 0.57
CA TYR A 91 -2.61 -5.16 0.45
C TYR A 91 -3.93 -4.80 -0.24
N THR A 92 -4.53 -3.66 0.09
CA THR A 92 -5.79 -3.22 -0.53
C THR A 92 -5.69 -3.04 -2.06
N PRO A 93 -4.64 -2.40 -2.62
CA PRO A 93 -4.47 -2.38 -4.08
C PRO A 93 -4.19 -3.78 -4.65
N LEU A 94 -3.45 -4.64 -3.94
CA LEU A 94 -3.20 -6.02 -4.38
C LEU A 94 -4.49 -6.87 -4.39
N GLU A 95 -5.32 -6.76 -3.37
CA GLU A 95 -6.62 -7.43 -3.27
C GLU A 95 -7.54 -6.97 -4.41
N SER A 96 -7.61 -5.66 -4.66
CA SER A 96 -8.43 -5.08 -5.73
C SER A 96 -8.08 -5.69 -7.09
N VAL A 97 -6.79 -5.74 -7.43
CA VAL A 97 -6.35 -6.32 -8.71
C VAL A 97 -6.54 -7.83 -8.76
N ALA A 98 -6.52 -8.53 -7.62
CA ALA A 98 -6.81 -9.97 -7.55
C ALA A 98 -8.26 -10.29 -7.91
N PHE A 99 -9.20 -9.42 -7.54
CA PHE A 99 -10.60 -9.50 -8.01
C PHE A 99 -10.80 -8.95 -9.43
N GLY A 100 -9.72 -8.52 -10.10
CA GLY A 100 -9.77 -7.93 -11.44
C GLY A 100 -10.29 -6.51 -11.46
N VAL A 101 -10.31 -5.82 -10.32
CA VAL A 101 -10.68 -4.41 -10.26
C VAL A 101 -9.43 -3.59 -10.59
N PRO A 102 -9.43 -2.79 -11.66
CA PRO A 102 -8.33 -1.88 -11.96
C PRO A 102 -8.07 -0.91 -10.80
N THR A 103 -6.81 -0.52 -10.61
CA THR A 103 -6.41 0.23 -9.42
C THR A 103 -5.46 1.37 -9.74
N ILE A 104 -5.69 2.54 -9.15
CA ILE A 104 -4.75 3.66 -9.12
C ILE A 104 -4.07 3.65 -7.75
N THR A 105 -2.73 3.62 -7.74
CA THR A 105 -1.91 3.71 -6.52
C THR A 105 -0.75 4.70 -6.73
N THR A 106 0.13 4.85 -5.74
CA THR A 106 1.27 5.78 -5.81
C THR A 106 2.60 5.03 -5.78
N ASP A 107 3.68 5.70 -6.20
CA ASP A 107 5.04 5.18 -6.04
C ASP A 107 5.63 5.37 -4.63
N LYS A 108 4.82 5.83 -3.67
CA LYS A 108 5.12 5.76 -2.23
C LYS A 108 4.58 4.49 -1.59
N ALA A 109 3.69 3.76 -2.27
CA ALA A 109 3.25 2.44 -1.86
C ALA A 109 4.24 1.36 -2.34
N GLY A 110 4.55 0.38 -1.50
CA GLY A 110 5.44 -0.73 -1.86
C GLY A 110 4.94 -1.56 -3.05
N PHE A 111 3.64 -1.78 -3.15
CA PHE A 111 2.95 -2.43 -4.26
C PHE A 111 3.09 -1.60 -5.54
N GLY A 112 2.87 -0.28 -5.47
CA GLY A 112 3.07 0.62 -6.62
C GLY A 112 4.51 0.58 -7.14
N LEU A 113 5.51 0.59 -6.24
CA LEU A 113 6.92 0.43 -6.62
C LEU A 113 7.22 -0.94 -7.23
N TRP A 114 6.61 -2.00 -6.71
CA TRP A 114 6.75 -3.35 -7.27
C TRP A 114 6.12 -3.44 -8.66
N VAL A 115 4.92 -2.91 -8.86
CA VAL A 115 4.25 -2.82 -10.17
C VAL A 115 5.10 -2.05 -11.17
N LYS A 116 5.71 -0.92 -10.81
CA LYS A 116 6.61 -0.17 -11.71
C LYS A 116 7.83 -0.98 -12.16
N LYS A 117 8.37 -1.83 -11.28
CA LYS A 117 9.49 -2.72 -11.63
C LYS A 117 9.05 -3.83 -12.58
N GLU A 118 7.84 -4.36 -12.37
CA GLU A 118 7.28 -5.47 -13.15
C GLU A 118 6.74 -5.00 -14.51
N SER A 119 6.12 -3.83 -14.55
CA SER A 119 5.58 -3.19 -15.75
C SER A 119 6.58 -2.23 -16.36
N LYS A 120 7.36 -2.70 -17.32
CA LYS A 120 8.21 -1.82 -18.15
C LYS A 120 7.44 -1.04 -19.23
N LYS A 121 6.10 -1.20 -19.29
CA LYS A 121 5.29 -0.80 -20.45
C LYS A 121 4.55 0.52 -20.25
N SER A 122 3.89 0.72 -19.11
CA SER A 122 3.08 1.91 -18.85
C SER A 122 2.72 2.02 -17.38
N ASP A 123 2.64 3.27 -16.89
CA ASP A 123 2.17 3.66 -15.56
C ASP A 123 0.69 4.14 -15.58
N SER A 124 -0.03 3.94 -16.69
CA SER A 124 -1.44 4.34 -16.84
C SER A 124 -2.41 3.18 -16.54
N ILE A 125 -3.67 3.52 -16.23
CA ILE A 125 -4.73 2.56 -15.91
C ILE A 125 -4.97 1.52 -17.00
N SER A 126 -4.63 1.83 -18.26
CA SER A 126 -4.69 0.88 -19.39
C SER A 126 -3.85 -0.40 -19.19
N ASN A 127 -2.93 -0.37 -18.22
CA ASN A 127 -2.11 -1.50 -17.81
C ASN A 127 -2.76 -2.36 -16.71
N GLY A 128 -3.92 -1.98 -16.17
CA GLY A 128 -4.57 -2.63 -15.02
C GLY A 128 -4.26 -1.91 -13.71
N VAL A 129 -3.03 -1.41 -13.55
CA VAL A 129 -2.62 -0.59 -12.41
C VAL A 129 -1.96 0.70 -12.90
N ALA A 130 -2.51 1.84 -12.49
CA ALA A 130 -1.86 3.14 -12.68
C ALA A 130 -1.01 3.47 -11.45
N VAL A 131 0.24 3.91 -11.66
CA VAL A 131 1.12 4.29 -10.55
C VAL A 131 1.49 5.77 -10.67
N VAL A 132 0.93 6.58 -9.77
CA VAL A 132 1.11 8.03 -9.76
C VAL A 132 2.37 8.40 -8.99
N ASN A 133 3.19 9.29 -9.56
CA ASN A 133 4.36 9.82 -8.86
C ASN A 133 3.93 10.79 -7.75
N ARG A 134 4.35 10.51 -6.51
CA ARG A 134 4.02 11.32 -5.34
C ARG A 134 5.26 11.76 -4.59
N THR A 135 5.32 13.04 -4.29
CA THR A 135 6.34 13.71 -3.48
C THR A 135 5.69 14.51 -2.37
N ASP A 136 6.49 15.24 -1.60
CA ASP A 136 6.01 16.02 -0.46
C ASP A 136 5.37 17.35 -0.90
N PHE A 137 5.53 17.73 -2.18
CA PHE A 137 5.20 19.07 -2.67
C PHE A 137 4.28 19.09 -3.90
N ASN A 138 3.90 17.94 -4.46
CA ASN A 138 3.20 17.86 -5.74
C ASN A 138 1.72 17.44 -5.61
N PHE A 139 1.03 17.92 -4.56
CA PHE A 139 -0.36 17.55 -4.29
C PHE A 139 -1.27 17.78 -5.51
N ASP A 140 -1.19 18.96 -6.13
CA ASP A 140 -2.05 19.32 -7.26
C ASP A 140 -1.77 18.46 -8.51
N GLU A 141 -0.51 18.10 -8.73
CA GLU A 141 -0.11 17.21 -9.82
C GLU A 141 -0.66 15.80 -9.61
N VAL A 142 -0.62 15.30 -8.37
CA VAL A 142 -1.17 13.98 -8.02
C VAL A 142 -2.68 13.98 -8.21
N ALA A 143 -3.37 15.00 -7.72
CA ALA A 143 -4.83 15.14 -7.87
C ALA A 143 -5.21 15.19 -9.36
N SER A 144 -4.54 16.03 -10.15
CA SER A 144 -4.74 16.14 -11.59
C SER A 144 -4.45 14.83 -12.31
N ARG A 145 -3.42 14.07 -11.89
CA ARG A 145 -3.11 12.79 -12.50
C ARG A 145 -4.18 11.75 -12.22
N ILE A 146 -4.67 11.67 -10.98
CA ILE A 146 -5.75 10.75 -10.60
C ILE A 146 -7.02 11.10 -11.38
N GLU A 147 -7.38 12.38 -11.44
CA GLU A 147 -8.52 12.86 -12.24
C GLU A 147 -8.41 12.39 -13.69
N ASN A 148 -7.26 12.61 -14.32
CA ASN A 148 -7.04 12.22 -15.71
C ASN A 148 -7.20 10.71 -15.94
N GLU A 149 -6.69 9.86 -15.05
CA GLU A 149 -6.85 8.40 -15.18
C GLU A 149 -8.32 7.98 -14.98
N VAL A 150 -9.04 8.57 -13.99
CA VAL A 150 -10.48 8.30 -13.75
C VAL A 150 -11.33 8.75 -14.94
N VAL A 151 -11.09 9.96 -15.45
CA VAL A 151 -11.81 10.52 -16.61
C VAL A 151 -11.49 9.74 -17.88
N SER A 152 -10.24 9.28 -18.05
CA SER A 152 -9.87 8.42 -19.16
C SER A 152 -10.58 7.07 -19.09
N PHE A 153 -10.58 6.44 -17.91
CA PHE A 153 -11.22 5.14 -17.67
C PHE A 153 -12.74 5.20 -17.89
N SER A 154 -13.42 6.23 -17.39
CA SER A 154 -14.88 6.39 -17.56
C SER A 154 -15.34 6.58 -19.01
N LYS A 155 -14.41 6.86 -19.94
CA LYS A 155 -14.69 6.97 -21.38
C LYS A 155 -14.38 5.69 -22.16
N MET A 156 -13.85 4.65 -21.50
CA MET A 156 -13.50 3.39 -22.15
C MET A 156 -14.73 2.55 -22.44
N LYS A 157 -14.62 1.68 -23.46
CA LYS A 157 -15.67 0.72 -23.80
C LYS A 157 -15.53 -0.51 -22.91
N ASP A 158 -16.64 -1.19 -22.63
CA ASP A 158 -16.68 -2.41 -21.80
C ASP A 158 -15.66 -3.47 -22.25
N ALA A 159 -15.48 -3.63 -23.57
CA ALA A 159 -14.50 -4.56 -24.13
C ALA A 159 -13.04 -4.20 -23.77
N ASP A 160 -12.72 -2.92 -23.62
CA ASP A 160 -11.39 -2.47 -23.21
C ASP A 160 -11.25 -2.53 -21.68
N VAL A 161 -12.32 -2.21 -20.93
CA VAL A 161 -12.39 -2.39 -19.47
C VAL A 161 -12.13 -3.85 -19.10
N ALA A 162 -12.76 -4.80 -19.80
CA ALA A 162 -12.55 -6.23 -19.58
C ALA A 162 -11.07 -6.64 -19.81
N LYS A 163 -10.42 -6.10 -20.84
CA LYS A 163 -8.97 -6.35 -21.07
C LYS A 163 -8.12 -5.77 -19.95
N ILE A 164 -8.48 -4.60 -19.43
CA ILE A 164 -7.77 -3.95 -18.32
C ILE A 164 -7.94 -4.76 -17.03
N SER A 165 -9.15 -5.24 -16.76
CA SER A 165 -9.46 -6.15 -15.65
C SER A 165 -8.59 -7.41 -15.69
N GLU A 166 -8.47 -8.05 -16.86
CA GLU A 166 -7.59 -9.23 -17.01
C GLU A 166 -6.11 -8.88 -16.79
N LYS A 167 -5.64 -7.72 -17.26
CA LYS A 167 -4.28 -7.25 -16.95
C LYS A 167 -4.07 -7.03 -15.46
N ALA A 168 -5.07 -6.47 -14.75
CA ALA A 168 -5.00 -6.27 -13.31
C ALA A 168 -4.78 -7.62 -12.59
N LYS A 169 -5.55 -8.66 -12.94
CA LYS A 169 -5.37 -10.01 -12.38
C LYS A 169 -3.96 -10.57 -12.59
N THR A 170 -3.32 -10.29 -13.75
CA THR A 170 -1.96 -10.76 -13.98
C THR A 170 -0.94 -10.23 -12.97
N PHE A 171 -1.17 -9.06 -12.36
CA PHE A 171 -0.32 -8.57 -11.27
C PHE A 171 -0.54 -9.36 -9.98
N ALA A 172 -1.78 -9.70 -9.64
CA ALA A 172 -2.05 -10.56 -8.49
C ALA A 172 -1.40 -11.94 -8.65
N ASP A 173 -1.49 -12.55 -9.84
CA ASP A 173 -0.86 -13.83 -10.13
C ASP A 173 0.66 -13.77 -9.94
N LYS A 174 1.29 -12.66 -10.35
CA LYS A 174 2.73 -12.43 -10.18
C LYS A 174 3.12 -12.15 -8.74
N ALA A 175 2.21 -11.61 -7.94
CA ALA A 175 2.39 -11.35 -6.52
C ALA A 175 2.06 -12.56 -5.62
N SER A 176 1.69 -13.70 -6.20
CA SER A 176 1.40 -14.93 -5.45
C SER A 176 2.60 -15.41 -4.62
N TRP A 177 2.28 -16.03 -3.47
CA TRP A 177 3.29 -16.58 -2.56
C TRP A 177 4.21 -17.62 -3.21
N ASP A 178 3.69 -18.41 -4.14
CA ASP A 178 4.47 -19.41 -4.90
C ASP A 178 5.64 -18.76 -5.66
N LYS A 179 5.52 -17.50 -6.06
CA LYS A 179 6.60 -16.72 -6.70
C LYS A 179 7.43 -15.96 -5.67
N PHE A 180 6.79 -15.37 -4.67
CA PHE A 180 7.46 -14.49 -3.70
C PHE A 180 8.34 -15.25 -2.69
N ILE A 181 8.02 -16.52 -2.41
CA ILE A 181 8.78 -17.36 -1.49
C ILE A 181 10.25 -17.51 -1.90
N ALA A 182 10.56 -17.43 -3.19
CA ALA A 182 11.94 -17.50 -3.69
C ALA A 182 12.85 -16.43 -3.05
N SER A 183 12.32 -15.21 -2.83
CA SER A 183 13.06 -14.13 -2.16
C SER A 183 13.38 -14.45 -0.70
N TYR A 184 12.49 -15.17 -0.01
CA TYR A 184 12.70 -15.62 1.37
C TYR A 184 13.76 -16.71 1.44
N VAL A 185 13.71 -17.69 0.52
CA VAL A 185 14.72 -18.75 0.43
C VAL A 185 16.11 -18.14 0.18
N GLU A 186 16.23 -17.20 -0.77
CA GLU A 186 17.49 -16.51 -1.05
C GLU A 186 18.01 -15.73 0.18
N ALA A 187 17.12 -15.04 0.91
CA ALA A 187 17.49 -14.34 2.13
C ALA A 187 18.01 -15.31 3.21
N TYR A 188 17.38 -16.48 3.35
CA TYR A 188 17.80 -17.53 4.28
C TYR A 188 19.16 -18.12 3.90
N ASP A 189 19.38 -18.42 2.62
CA ASP A 189 20.67 -18.92 2.12
C ASP A 189 21.80 -17.92 2.36
N LYS A 190 21.55 -16.62 2.14
CA LYS A 190 22.51 -15.55 2.47
C LYS A 190 22.81 -15.52 3.97
N ALA A 191 21.79 -15.68 4.83
CA ALA A 191 21.96 -15.70 6.27
C ALA A 191 22.78 -16.91 6.73
N LEU A 192 22.48 -18.11 6.22
CA LEU A 192 23.23 -19.34 6.49
C LEU A 192 24.69 -19.23 6.04
N ALA A 193 24.94 -18.75 4.83
CA ALA A 193 26.30 -18.58 4.31
C ALA A 193 27.12 -17.61 5.19
N LYS A 194 26.51 -16.52 5.65
CA LYS A 194 27.16 -15.56 6.56
C LYS A 194 27.39 -16.16 7.95
N GLY A 195 26.44 -16.95 8.45
CA GLY A 195 26.55 -17.69 9.71
C GLY A 195 27.69 -18.71 9.67
N ALA A 196 27.76 -19.51 8.61
CA ALA A 196 28.82 -20.50 8.41
C ALA A 196 30.20 -19.86 8.36
N LYS A 197 30.36 -18.74 7.64
CA LYS A 197 31.61 -17.95 7.61
C LYS A 197 32.02 -17.46 9.00
N LYS A 198 31.08 -16.95 9.80
CA LYS A 198 31.36 -16.52 11.19
C LYS A 198 31.78 -17.69 12.08
N SER A 199 31.12 -18.84 11.95
CA SER A 199 31.45 -20.05 12.70
C SER A 199 32.81 -20.63 12.33
N ALA A 200 33.17 -20.60 11.04
CA ALA A 200 34.50 -21.02 10.57
C ALA A 200 35.61 -20.06 11.06
N ALA A 201 35.37 -18.74 11.01
CA ALA A 201 36.32 -17.75 11.52
C ALA A 201 36.58 -17.87 13.04
N LYS A 202 35.57 -18.29 13.83
CA LYS A 202 35.73 -18.59 15.27
C LYS A 202 36.49 -19.89 15.56
N LYS A 203 36.52 -20.84 14.62
CA LYS A 203 37.20 -22.14 14.77
C LYS A 203 38.64 -22.14 14.25
N ALA A 204 39.10 -21.08 13.58
CA ALA A 204 40.50 -20.95 13.18
C ALA A 204 41.37 -20.75 14.44
N PRO A 205 42.44 -21.56 14.65
CA PRO A 205 43.28 -21.42 15.83
C PRO A 205 44.04 -20.09 15.78
N SER A 206 44.14 -19.42 16.94
CA SER A 206 44.98 -18.24 17.14
C SER A 206 46.46 -18.61 16.92
N ALA A 207 46.94 -18.51 15.67
CA ALA A 207 48.36 -18.58 15.39
C ALA A 207 48.98 -17.21 15.63
N LYS A 208 49.52 -17.01 16.85
CA LYS A 208 50.70 -16.16 17.16
C LYS A 208 51.01 -16.22 18.66
N GLN A 209 51.96 -17.08 19.04
CA GLN A 209 52.89 -16.77 20.12
C GLN A 209 54.25 -16.53 19.45
N THR A 210 54.56 -15.28 19.18
CA THR A 210 55.93 -14.83 18.89
C THR A 210 56.74 -15.03 20.17
N THR A 211 57.70 -15.95 20.14
CA THR A 211 58.74 -16.07 21.16
C THR A 211 59.64 -14.84 21.09
N GLU A 212 59.47 -13.90 22.01
CA GLU A 212 60.51 -12.90 22.29
C GLU A 212 61.63 -13.57 23.08
N THR A 213 62.79 -13.73 22.45
CA THR A 213 64.06 -14.00 23.12
C THR A 213 64.39 -12.84 24.06
N VAL A 214 64.25 -13.06 25.36
CA VAL A 214 64.67 -12.11 26.40
C VAL A 214 66.20 -12.09 26.48
N GLU A 215 66.80 -11.00 26.02
CA GLU A 215 68.24 -10.73 26.21
C GLU A 215 68.47 -10.28 27.67
N LYS A 216 69.31 -11.02 28.43
CA LYS A 216 69.63 -10.71 29.83
C LYS A 216 70.52 -9.44 29.94
N PRO A 217 70.22 -8.50 30.85
CA PRO A 217 71.08 -7.33 31.04
C PRO A 217 72.36 -7.70 31.80
N LYS A 218 73.52 -7.23 31.30
CA LYS A 218 74.82 -7.34 31.97
C LYS A 218 74.82 -6.50 33.27
N ARG A 219 75.09 -7.16 34.41
CA ARG A 219 75.30 -6.51 35.72
C ARG A 219 76.55 -5.62 35.66
N ARG A 220 76.40 -4.32 35.95
CA ARG A 220 77.53 -3.44 36.30
C ARG A 220 77.78 -3.55 37.81
N SER A 221 78.98 -4.01 38.17
CA SER A 221 79.45 -4.11 39.56
C SER A 221 79.73 -2.74 40.14
N CYS A 222 79.22 -2.51 41.35
CA CYS A 222 79.49 -1.33 42.17
C CYS A 222 80.92 -1.40 42.73
N ALA A 223 81.74 -0.38 42.51
CA ALA A 223 83.05 -0.24 43.14
C ALA A 223 83.06 1.00 44.05
N LYS A 224 83.16 0.75 45.36
CA LYS A 224 83.44 1.72 46.43
C LYS A 224 84.85 2.29 46.31
N LYS A 225 85.01 3.61 46.46
CA LYS A 225 86.16 4.29 47.11
C LYS A 225 85.59 5.57 47.75
N LYS A 226 85.45 5.61 49.09
CA LYS A 226 86.38 6.22 50.05
C LYS A 226 86.65 7.68 49.75
#